data_AF-J9FB00-F1
#
_entry.id   AF-J9FB00-F1
#
_cell.length_a   1.000
_cell.length_b   1.000
_cell.length_c   1.000
_cell.angle_alpha   90.00
_cell.angle_beta   90.00
_cell.angle_gamma   90.00
#
_symmetry.space_group_name_H-M   'P 1'
#
loop_
_entity.id
_entity.type
_entity.pdbx_description
1 polymer ?
#
loop_
_entity_poly.entity_id
_entity_poly.type
_entity_poly.pdbx_seq_one_letter_code
_entity_poly.pdbx_strand_id
1 'polypeptide(L)'
;MILGITQIWNYRRLKQVEWIQTETTFGEKKEITLADGSCVILNACSKLQYPNQFTDNYRNIKLNGEAYFQVAPNPDKPFRIKTPHFGVEVLGTKFNVKSYPDDQIQSVEVENGKVQVDLPE
;
A
#
# COMPACT_ATOMS: atom_id res chain seq x y z
N MET A 1 41.57 20.89 4.06
CA MET A 1 40.14 21.28 4.02
C MET A 1 39.54 20.64 2.78
N ILE A 2 38.37 19.98 2.83
CA ILE A 2 37.65 19.21 1.76
C ILE A 2 37.49 17.70 2.04
N LEU A 3 38.24 17.05 2.95
CA LEU A 3 37.95 15.64 3.30
C LEU A 3 36.78 15.45 4.29
N GLY A 4 36.42 16.49 5.05
CA GLY A 4 35.29 16.43 6.00
C GLY A 4 33.92 16.68 5.36
N ILE A 5 33.87 17.32 4.20
CA ILE A 5 32.61 17.70 3.56
C ILE A 5 32.01 16.48 2.83
N THR A 6 32.83 15.64 2.19
CA THR A 6 32.33 14.43 1.49
C THR A 6 31.71 13.39 2.44
N GLN A 7 32.21 13.27 3.67
CA GLN A 7 31.64 12.40 4.71
C GLN A 7 30.26 12.89 5.19
N ILE A 8 30.05 14.21 5.26
CA ILE A 8 28.77 14.80 5.70
C ILE A 8 27.70 14.73 4.60
N TRP A 9 28.10 14.78 3.31
CA TRP A 9 27.16 14.62 2.20
C TRP A 9 26.67 13.17 2.02
N ASN A 10 27.51 12.17 2.28
CA ASN A 10 27.13 10.76 2.16
C ASN A 10 26.36 10.21 3.38
N TYR A 11 26.41 10.86 4.55
CA TYR A 11 25.72 10.38 5.74
C TYR A 11 24.19 10.50 5.66
N ARG A 12 23.67 11.37 4.79
CA ARG A 12 22.21 11.58 4.61
C ARG A 12 21.53 10.52 3.72
N ARG A 13 22.25 9.55 3.14
CA ARG A 13 21.77 8.75 1.99
C ARG A 13 21.49 7.26 2.21
N LEU A 14 21.37 6.74 3.43
CA LEU A 14 20.96 5.33 3.65
C LEU A 14 19.99 5.16 4.83
N LYS A 15 18.92 5.95 4.92
CA LYS A 15 17.72 5.43 5.58
C LYS A 15 17.03 4.49 4.58
N GLN A 16 17.36 3.20 4.66
CA GLN A 16 16.62 2.16 3.94
C GLN A 16 15.14 2.27 4.35
N VAL A 17 14.24 2.34 3.37
CA VAL A 17 12.80 2.32 3.65
C VAL A 17 12.47 0.94 4.23
N GLU A 18 11.93 0.92 5.44
CA GLU A 18 11.59 -0.32 6.12
C GLU A 18 10.19 -0.75 5.68
N TRP A 19 10.06 -1.99 5.21
CA TRP A 19 8.77 -2.57 4.87
C TRP A 19 8.18 -3.23 6.11
N ILE A 20 7.01 -2.71 6.52
CA ILE A 20 6.21 -3.25 7.61
C ILE A 20 5.27 -4.28 7.02
N GLN A 21 5.03 -5.36 7.77
CA GLN A 21 4.06 -6.39 7.44
C GLN A 21 3.08 -6.51 8.59
N THR A 22 1.79 -6.38 8.26
CA THR A 22 0.69 -6.55 9.21
C THR A 22 -0.19 -7.68 8.73
N GLU A 23 -0.50 -8.61 9.63
CA GLU A 23 -1.32 -9.78 9.36
C GLU A 23 -2.46 -9.87 10.38
N THR A 24 -3.59 -10.43 9.95
CA THR A 24 -4.77 -10.72 10.77
C THR A 24 -5.04 -12.22 10.76
N THR A 25 -5.50 -12.72 11.90
CA THR A 25 -5.94 -14.10 12.10
C THR A 25 -7.46 -14.23 11.89
N PHE A 26 -7.99 -15.43 12.12
CA PHE A 26 -9.42 -15.69 11.96
C PHE A 26 -10.26 -14.81 12.89
N GLY A 27 -11.26 -14.12 12.33
CA GLY A 27 -12.14 -13.22 13.08
C GLY A 27 -11.51 -11.88 13.49
N GLU A 28 -10.24 -11.65 13.16
CA GLU A 28 -9.52 -10.42 13.50
C GLU A 28 -9.64 -9.36 12.39
N LYS A 29 -9.75 -8.10 12.78
CA LYS A 29 -9.58 -6.95 11.87
C LYS A 29 -8.58 -5.98 12.46
N LYS A 30 -7.82 -5.30 11.61
CA LYS A 30 -6.88 -4.25 12.03
C LYS A 30 -7.11 -2.97 11.26
N GLU A 31 -7.12 -1.86 11.97
CA GLU A 31 -7.06 -0.54 11.37
C GLU A 31 -5.60 -0.07 11.33
N ILE A 32 -5.16 0.41 10.18
CA ILE A 32 -3.78 0.81 9.90
C ILE A 32 -3.82 2.20 9.27
N THR A 33 -3.12 3.15 9.86
CA THR A 33 -2.86 4.45 9.25
C THR A 33 -1.48 4.42 8.58
N LEU A 34 -1.44 4.68 7.28
CA LEU A 34 -0.22 4.71 6.48
C LEU A 34 0.48 6.07 6.59
N ALA A 35 1.75 6.12 6.16
CA ALA A 35 2.59 7.31 6.28
C ALA A 35 2.09 8.53 5.49
N ASP A 36 1.19 8.34 4.52
CA ASP A 36 0.54 9.39 3.74
C ASP A 36 -0.81 9.85 4.32
N GLY A 37 -1.23 9.29 5.46
CA GLY A 37 -2.53 9.54 6.09
C GLY A 37 -3.68 8.70 5.56
N SER A 38 -3.43 7.77 4.62
CA SER A 38 -4.46 6.82 4.18
C SER A 38 -4.79 5.83 5.30
N CYS A 39 -6.06 5.46 5.42
CA CYS A 39 -6.53 4.46 6.38
C CYS A 39 -6.87 3.13 5.68
N VAL A 40 -6.45 2.02 6.28
CA VAL A 40 -6.72 0.67 5.79
C VAL A 40 -7.37 -0.14 6.90
N ILE A 41 -8.52 -0.74 6.61
CA ILE A 41 -9.13 -1.76 7.48
C ILE A 41 -8.80 -3.11 6.85
N LEU A 42 -7.84 -3.82 7.43
CA LEU A 42 -7.43 -5.16 7.03
C LEU A 42 -8.42 -6.18 7.61
N ASN A 43 -9.07 -6.95 6.75
CA ASN A 43 -10.06 -7.97 7.16
C ASN A 43 -9.37 -9.23 7.70
N ALA A 44 -10.12 -10.24 8.14
CA ALA A 44 -9.59 -11.48 8.69
C ALA A 44 -8.69 -12.24 7.70
N CYS A 45 -7.77 -13.06 8.22
CA CYS A 45 -6.89 -13.92 7.40
C CYS A 45 -6.17 -13.19 6.26
N SER A 46 -5.80 -11.93 6.47
CA SER A 46 -5.26 -11.05 5.43
C SER A 46 -3.88 -10.54 5.82
N LYS A 47 -3.12 -10.11 4.82
CA LYS A 47 -1.75 -9.66 4.93
C LYS A 47 -1.54 -8.39 4.12
N LEU A 48 -1.04 -7.36 4.77
CA LEU A 48 -0.67 -6.09 4.16
C LEU A 48 0.83 -5.85 4.33
N GLN A 49 1.52 -5.53 3.24
CA GLN A 49 2.91 -5.08 3.28
C GLN A 49 3.00 -3.66 2.73
N TYR A 50 3.62 -2.76 3.49
CA TYR A 50 3.70 -1.35 3.15
C TYR A 50 4.98 -0.73 3.74
N PRO A 51 5.56 0.29 3.10
CA PRO A 51 6.72 0.96 3.64
C PRO A 51 6.36 1.87 4.81
N ASN A 52 7.29 2.06 5.75
CA ASN A 52 7.15 3.03 6.84
C ASN A 52 7.12 4.49 6.36
N GLN A 53 7.52 4.75 5.10
CA GLN A 53 7.41 6.04 4.41
C GLN A 53 7.37 5.82 2.89
N PHE A 54 6.56 6.60 2.17
CA PHE A 54 6.52 6.53 0.70
C PHE A 54 7.53 7.51 0.08
N THR A 55 8.71 7.03 -0.30
CA THR A 55 9.79 7.86 -0.89
C THR A 55 9.80 7.89 -2.42
N ASP A 56 9.19 6.90 -3.07
CA ASP A 56 9.20 6.76 -4.53
C ASP A 56 8.21 7.71 -5.22
N ASN A 57 8.07 7.64 -6.55
CA ASN A 57 7.04 8.36 -7.30
C ASN A 57 5.63 7.80 -7.10
N TYR A 58 5.51 6.65 -6.43
CA TYR A 58 4.26 5.96 -6.17
C TYR A 58 4.13 5.60 -4.69
N ARG A 59 2.90 5.41 -4.22
CA ARG A 59 2.61 4.84 -2.90
C ARG A 59 2.29 3.37 -3.06
N ASN A 60 3.34 2.53 -3.09
CA ASN A 60 3.22 1.11 -3.35
C ASN A 60 2.95 0.31 -2.07
N ILE A 61 1.95 -0.57 -2.11
CA ILE A 61 1.67 -1.57 -1.09
C ILE A 61 1.38 -2.92 -1.72
N LYS A 62 1.41 -3.98 -0.92
CA LYS A 62 0.99 -5.32 -1.34
C LYS A 62 -0.10 -5.84 -0.42
N LEU A 63 -1.13 -6.43 -1.00
CA LEU A 63 -2.25 -7.05 -0.30
C LEU A 63 -2.36 -8.51 -0.70
N ASN A 64 -2.56 -9.38 0.29
CA ASN A 64 -3.05 -10.73 0.12
C ASN A 64 -4.22 -10.92 1.09
N GLY A 65 -5.39 -11.28 0.57
CA GLY A 65 -6.64 -11.26 1.33
C GLY A 65 -7.48 -10.02 1.04
N GLU A 66 -8.16 -9.48 2.04
CA GLU A 66 -9.14 -8.42 1.87
C GLU A 66 -8.86 -7.21 2.75
N ALA A 67 -9.03 -6.02 2.17
CA ALA A 67 -8.93 -4.79 2.90
C ALA A 67 -9.83 -3.71 2.29
N TYR A 68 -10.39 -2.88 3.17
CA TYR A 68 -11.05 -1.65 2.80
C TYR A 68 -10.07 -0.47 2.93
N PHE A 69 -10.06 0.40 1.93
CA PHE A 69 -9.12 1.50 1.78
C PHE A 69 -9.85 2.82 1.77
N GLN A 70 -9.37 3.77 2.57
CA GLN A 70 -9.65 5.19 2.43
C GLN A 70 -8.35 5.90 2.07
N VAL A 71 -8.10 6.05 0.77
CA VAL A 71 -6.84 6.60 0.27
C VAL A 71 -6.88 8.12 0.28
N ALA A 72 -5.87 8.72 0.92
CA ALA A 72 -5.68 10.17 0.93
C ALA A 72 -5.49 10.70 -0.51
N PRO A 73 -6.23 11.74 -0.93
CA PRO A 73 -6.08 12.33 -2.26
C PRO A 73 -4.66 12.87 -2.51
N ASN A 74 -4.00 12.38 -3.54
CA ASN A 74 -2.71 12.86 -4.03
C ASN A 74 -2.56 12.51 -5.52
N PRO A 75 -3.01 13.39 -6.44
CA PRO A 75 -2.93 13.17 -7.88
C PRO A 75 -1.50 13.03 -8.42
N ASP A 76 -0.53 13.69 -7.78
CA ASP A 76 0.87 13.71 -8.21
C ASP A 76 1.63 12.43 -7.82
N LYS A 77 1.05 11.61 -6.93
CA LYS A 77 1.67 10.40 -6.39
C LYS A 77 0.64 9.26 -6.27
N PRO A 78 0.37 8.52 -7.36
CA PRO A 78 -0.64 7.46 -7.36
C PRO A 78 -0.40 6.39 -6.29
N PHE A 79 -1.49 5.87 -5.74
CA PHE A 79 -1.50 4.78 -4.78
C PHE A 79 -1.72 3.46 -5.49
N ARG A 80 -0.79 2.53 -5.30
CA ARG A 80 -0.75 1.26 -6.03
C ARG A 80 -0.83 0.08 -5.08
N ILE A 81 -1.81 -0.77 -5.32
CA ILE A 81 -1.99 -2.02 -4.60
C ILE A 81 -1.63 -3.15 -5.54
N LYS A 82 -0.64 -3.96 -5.14
CA LYS A 82 -0.35 -5.21 -5.83
C LYS A 82 -0.98 -6.37 -5.06
N THR A 83 -1.86 -7.12 -5.72
CA THR A 83 -2.33 -8.42 -5.23
C THR A 83 -1.63 -9.55 -6.00
N PRO A 84 -1.83 -10.82 -5.60
CA PRO A 84 -1.36 -11.95 -6.40
C PRO A 84 -2.02 -12.02 -7.79
N HIS A 85 -3.23 -11.47 -7.94
CA HIS A 85 -4.08 -11.69 -9.11
C HIS A 85 -4.20 -10.45 -10.01
N PHE A 86 -4.06 -9.23 -9.48
CA PHE A 86 -4.20 -7.99 -10.23
C PHE A 86 -3.52 -6.80 -9.52
N GLY A 87 -3.35 -5.71 -10.26
CA GLY A 87 -2.95 -4.41 -9.74
C GLY A 87 -4.13 -3.46 -9.62
N VAL A 88 -4.06 -2.55 -8.65
CA VAL A 88 -5.01 -1.44 -8.50
C VAL A 88 -4.25 -0.14 -8.39
N GLU A 89 -4.68 0.88 -9.13
CA GLU A 89 -4.17 2.25 -9.03
C GLU A 89 -5.29 3.25 -8.75
N VAL A 90 -5.06 4.14 -7.77
CA VAL A 90 -5.99 5.22 -7.41
C VAL A 90 -5.25 6.50 -7.05
N LEU A 91 -5.94 7.63 -7.14
CA LEU A 91 -5.39 8.93 -6.73
C LEU A 91 -5.93 9.41 -5.38
N GLY A 92 -7.07 8.89 -4.94
CA GLY A 92 -7.79 9.29 -3.73
C GLY A 92 -9.21 8.74 -3.82
N THR A 93 -9.47 7.63 -3.15
CA THR A 93 -10.64 6.78 -3.41
C THR A 93 -10.96 5.95 -2.17
N LYS A 94 -12.25 5.70 -1.96
CA LYS A 94 -12.76 4.77 -0.96
C LYS A 94 -13.26 3.50 -1.65
N PHE A 95 -12.67 2.36 -1.32
CA PHE A 95 -12.94 1.11 -2.01
C PHE A 95 -12.53 -0.10 -1.20
N ASN A 96 -13.13 -1.25 -1.48
CA ASN A 96 -12.74 -2.56 -0.96
C ASN A 96 -11.97 -3.33 -2.03
N VAL A 97 -10.93 -4.05 -1.63
CA VAL A 97 -10.25 -5.04 -2.48
C VAL A 97 -10.31 -6.38 -1.78
N LYS A 98 -10.87 -7.39 -2.45
CA LYS A 98 -10.89 -8.77 -1.99
C LYS A 98 -10.05 -9.63 -2.93
N SER A 99 -8.94 -10.15 -2.41
CA SER A 99 -8.01 -10.96 -3.19
C SER A 99 -7.32 -12.07 -2.39
N TYR A 100 -8.11 -13.02 -1.89
CA TYR A 100 -7.57 -14.21 -1.22
C TYR A 100 -7.03 -15.22 -2.26
N PRO A 101 -5.90 -15.91 -2.00
CA PRO A 101 -5.29 -16.84 -2.95
C PRO A 101 -6.17 -18.03 -3.34
N ASP A 102 -6.97 -18.51 -2.39
CA ASP A 102 -7.82 -19.70 -2.56
C ASP A 102 -9.25 -19.35 -3.05
N ASP A 103 -9.57 -18.06 -3.17
CA ASP A 103 -10.88 -17.61 -3.63
C ASP A 103 -10.96 -17.65 -5.16
N GLN A 104 -12.04 -18.22 -5.70
CA GLN A 104 -12.30 -18.21 -7.14
C GLN A 104 -12.64 -16.82 -7.68
N ILE A 105 -13.19 -15.95 -6.83
CA ILE A 105 -13.66 -14.62 -7.21
C ILE A 105 -12.83 -13.59 -6.48
N GLN A 106 -12.30 -12.67 -7.28
CA GLN A 106 -11.50 -11.53 -6.87
C GLN A 106 -12.31 -10.27 -7.18
N SER A 107 -12.37 -9.30 -6.27
CA SER A 107 -13.23 -8.13 -6.47
C SER A 107 -12.60 -6.81 -6.05
N VAL A 108 -13.05 -5.76 -6.71
CA VAL A 108 -12.84 -4.36 -6.35
C VAL A 108 -14.21 -3.69 -6.29
N GLU A 109 -14.56 -3.14 -5.14
CA GLU A 109 -15.85 -2.48 -4.90
C GLU A 109 -15.60 -1.01 -4.56
N VAL A 110 -16.09 -0.10 -5.39
CA VAL A 110 -15.80 1.34 -5.26
C VAL A 110 -16.96 2.04 -4.58
N GLU A 111 -16.70 2.67 -3.43
CA GLU A 111 -17.66 3.52 -2.73
C GLU A 111 -17.62 4.95 -3.27
N ASN A 112 -16.42 5.51 -3.44
CA ASN A 112 -16.24 6.87 -3.95
C ASN A 112 -14.89 7.06 -4.64
N GLY A 113 -14.88 7.69 -5.81
CA GLY A 113 -13.67 8.03 -6.55
C GLY A 113 -13.56 7.26 -7.87
N LYS A 114 -12.33 6.98 -8.30
CA LYS A 114 -12.03 6.26 -9.54
C LYS A 114 -10.94 5.24 -9.28
N VAL A 115 -11.11 4.07 -9.87
CA VAL A 115 -10.15 2.98 -9.76
C VAL A 115 -9.73 2.51 -11.14
N GLN A 116 -8.43 2.37 -11.35
CA GLN A 116 -7.86 1.61 -12.45
C GLN A 116 -7.50 0.21 -11.95
N VAL A 117 -7.85 -0.81 -12.72
CA VAL A 117 -7.51 -2.21 -12.44
C VAL A 117 -6.64 -2.72 -13.58
N ASP A 118 -5.46 -3.24 -13.22
CA ASP A 118 -4.47 -3.78 -14.16
C ASP A 118 -4.41 -5.31 -14.00
N LEU A 119 -4.82 -6.07 -15.03
CA LEU A 119 -4.72 -7.53 -15.01
C LEU A 119 -3.33 -7.98 -15.51
N PRO A 120 -2.73 -9.04 -14.95
CA PRO A 120 -1.52 -9.64 -15.51
C PRO A 120 -1.80 -10.21 -16.92
N GLU A 121 -0.78 -10.19 -17.79
CA GLU A 121 -0.82 -10.84 -19.11
C GLU A 121 -0.98 -12.36 -19.02
#